data_AF-A0A1E4ZGY7-F1
#
_entry.id   AF-A0A1E4ZGY7-F1
#
_cell.length_a   1.000
_cell.length_b   1.000
_cell.length_c   1.000
_cell.angle_alpha   90.00
_cell.angle_beta   90.00
_cell.angle_gamma   90.00
#
_symmetry.space_group_name_H-M   'P 1'
#
loop_
_entity.id
_entity.type
_entity.pdbx_description
1 polymer ?
#
loop_
_entity_poly.entity_id
_entity_poly.type
_entity_poly.pdbx_seq_one_letter_code
_entity_poly.pdbx_strand_id
1 'polypeptide(L)'
;MNEFAKIFNHKEHGQMLAVKDLDDKGAPMLRFMVSYGDTMITHGMVFKDNQNGWDLLHEVFDQLDEERAFDLAESTVKIHIARKNEIESEAENGAIH
;
A
#
# COMPACT_ATOMS: atom_id res chain seq x y z
N MET A 1 24.54 -0.75 2.64
CA MET A 1 23.49 -1.76 2.88
C MET A 1 22.36 -1.37 1.95
N ASN A 2 21.94 -2.21 0.99
CA ASN A 2 20.84 -1.83 0.11
C ASN A 2 19.56 -1.82 0.93
N GLU A 3 18.91 -0.66 1.06
CA GLU A 3 17.60 -0.55 1.72
C GLU A 3 16.61 -1.48 1.04
N PHE A 4 15.88 -2.28 1.80
CA PHE A 4 14.85 -3.19 1.28
C PHE A 4 13.44 -2.80 1.76
N ALA A 5 13.36 -1.89 2.74
CA ALA A 5 12.15 -1.40 3.35
C ALA A 5 12.24 0.11 3.59
N LYS A 6 11.13 0.83 3.41
CA LYS A 6 10.94 2.23 3.79
C LYS A 6 9.68 2.36 4.64
N ILE A 7 9.75 3.16 5.69
CA ILE A 7 8.62 3.46 6.58
C ILE A 7 8.26 4.94 6.43
N PHE A 8 6.99 5.22 6.19
CA PHE A 8 6.43 6.56 6.08
C PHE A 8 5.39 6.80 7.18
N ASN A 9 5.27 8.04 7.65
CA ASN A 9 4.38 8.42 8.75
C ASN A 9 3.41 9.51 8.28
N HIS A 10 2.27 9.11 7.73
CA HIS A 10 1.28 10.06 7.27
C HIS A 10 0.35 10.50 8.39
N LYS A 11 0.10 11.80 8.48
CA LYS A 11 -0.69 12.40 9.57
C LYS A 11 -2.12 11.85 9.64
N GLU A 12 -2.72 11.57 8.48
CA GLU A 12 -4.14 11.18 8.39
C GLU A 12 -4.35 9.67 8.23
N HIS A 13 -3.31 8.94 7.82
CA HIS A 13 -3.43 7.55 7.40
C HIS A 13 -2.48 6.60 8.16
N GLY A 14 -1.78 7.12 9.17
CA GLY A 14 -0.90 6.34 10.02
C GLY A 14 0.40 5.94 9.32
N GLN A 15 0.95 4.81 9.75
CA GLN A 15 2.20 4.28 9.21
C GLN A 15 1.98 3.44 7.96
N MET A 16 2.87 3.64 7.01
CA MET A 16 3.01 2.80 5.82
C MET A 16 4.40 2.17 5.77
N LEU A 17 4.43 0.88 5.49
CA LEU A 17 5.64 0.12 5.18
C LEU A 17 5.65 -0.22 3.69
N ALA A 18 6.67 0.24 2.97
CA ALA A 18 6.95 -0.15 1.60
C ALA A 18 8.16 -1.09 1.56
N VAL A 19 8.05 -2.23 0.88
CA VAL A 19 9.09 -3.27 0.85
C VAL A 19 9.29 -3.81 -0.57
N LYS A 20 10.55 -4.04 -0.93
CA LYS A 20 10.92 -4.84 -2.10
C LYS A 20 10.71 -6.31 -1.76
N ASP A 21 9.87 -6.98 -2.54
CA ASP A 21 9.40 -8.35 -2.29
C ASP A 21 9.28 -9.12 -3.62
N LEU A 22 8.77 -10.35 -3.54
CA LEU A 22 8.43 -11.19 -4.68
C LEU A 22 6.93 -11.51 -4.69
N ASP A 23 6.33 -11.60 -5.87
CA ASP A 23 5.01 -12.20 -6.02
C ASP A 23 5.06 -13.73 -5.86
N ASP A 24 3.89 -14.39 -5.91
CA ASP A 24 3.79 -15.86 -5.76
C ASP A 24 4.52 -16.65 -6.87
N LYS A 25 4.95 -15.98 -7.93
CA LYS A 25 5.66 -16.57 -9.08
C LYS A 25 7.14 -16.20 -9.09
N GLY A 26 7.61 -15.43 -8.12
CA GLY A 26 9.00 -14.97 -8.04
C GLY A 26 9.29 -13.71 -8.86
N ALA A 27 8.27 -13.02 -9.37
CA ALA A 27 8.44 -11.74 -10.04
C ALA A 27 8.68 -10.60 -9.03
N PRO A 28 9.51 -9.60 -9.38
CA PRO A 28 9.78 -8.46 -8.49
C PRO A 28 8.50 -7.70 -8.17
N MET A 29 8.32 -7.34 -6.90
CA MET A 29 7.14 -6.63 -6.41
C MET A 29 7.52 -5.54 -5.42
N LEU A 30 6.84 -4.40 -5.52
CA LEU A 30 6.80 -3.39 -4.46
C LEU A 30 5.52 -3.59 -3.65
N ARG A 31 5.66 -3.99 -2.39
CA ARG A 31 4.53 -4.20 -1.48
C ARG A 31 4.39 -3.03 -0.52
N PHE A 32 3.18 -2.50 -0.42
CA PHE A 32 2.78 -1.48 0.53
C PHE A 32 1.87 -2.10 1.59
N MET A 33 2.11 -1.80 2.85
CA MET A 33 1.30 -2.20 3.99
C MET A 33 0.95 -0.94 4.78
N VAL A 34 -0.35 -0.66 4.92
CA VAL A 34 -0.88 0.53 5.62
C VAL A 34 -1.79 0.08 6.74
N SER A 35 -1.59 0.64 7.93
CA SER A 35 -2.54 0.49 9.02
C SER A 35 -3.58 1.60 8.97
N TYR A 36 -4.86 1.23 8.90
CA TYR A 36 -5.97 2.17 8.94
C TYR A 36 -6.98 1.76 10.01
N GLY A 37 -6.89 2.40 11.18
CA GLY A 37 -7.64 1.99 12.36
C GLY A 37 -7.29 0.57 12.80
N ASP A 38 -8.28 -0.31 12.80
CA ASP A 38 -8.18 -1.74 13.12
C ASP A 38 -7.88 -2.64 11.91
N THR A 39 -7.83 -2.07 10.71
CA THR A 39 -7.62 -2.80 9.46
C THR A 39 -6.19 -2.62 8.95
N MET A 40 -5.61 -3.69 8.39
CA MET A 40 -4.36 -3.63 7.65
C MET A 40 -4.63 -3.82 6.15
N ILE A 41 -4.25 -2.83 5.35
CA ILE A 41 -4.41 -2.86 3.89
C ILE A 41 -3.06 -3.20 3.28
N THR A 42 -3.03 -4.22 2.42
CA THR A 42 -1.83 -4.61 1.67
C THR A 42 -2.08 -4.41 0.17
N HIS A 43 -1.14 -3.76 -0.50
CA HIS A 43 -1.14 -3.57 -1.95
C HIS A 43 0.19 -4.01 -2.54
N GLY A 44 0.17 -4.68 -3.70
CA GLY A 44 1.37 -5.14 -4.38
C GLY A 44 1.40 -4.65 -5.82
N MET A 45 2.48 -3.97 -6.19
CA MET A 45 2.79 -3.58 -7.57
C MET A 45 3.82 -4.56 -8.13
N VAL A 46 3.40 -5.41 -9.05
CA VAL A 46 4.24 -6.45 -9.66
C VAL A 46 4.89 -5.92 -10.94
N PHE A 47 6.19 -6.13 -11.07
CA PHE A 47 7.00 -5.79 -12.22
C PHE A 47 7.25 -7.03 -13.09
N LYS A 48 7.76 -6.84 -14.31
CA LYS A 48 8.09 -7.97 -15.20
C LYS A 48 9.21 -8.82 -14.58
N ASP A 49 9.08 -10.14 -14.68
CA ASP A 49 10.14 -11.07 -14.27
C ASP A 49 11.30 -11.10 -15.29
N ASN A 50 12.13 -10.07 -15.23
CA ASN A 50 13.38 -9.93 -15.98
C ASN A 50 14.24 -8.82 -15.36
N GLN A 51 15.48 -8.64 -15.86
CA GLN A 51 16.40 -7.62 -15.36
C GLN A 51 15.79 -6.21 -15.35
N ASN A 52 15.10 -5.81 -16.43
CA ASN A 52 14.46 -4.50 -16.47
C ASN A 52 13.40 -4.32 -15.38
N GLY A 53 12.65 -5.36 -15.02
CA GLY A 53 11.67 -5.27 -13.94
C GLY A 53 12.32 -5.11 -12.57
N TRP A 54 13.47 -5.75 -12.34
CA TRP A 54 14.29 -5.53 -11.14
C TRP A 54 14.88 -4.12 -11.08
N ASP A 55 15.39 -3.61 -12.21
CA ASP A 55 15.94 -2.26 -12.30
C ASP A 55 14.85 -1.22 -12.02
N LEU A 56 13.65 -1.39 -12.59
CA LEU A 56 12.50 -0.53 -12.34
C LEU A 56 12.02 -0.61 -10.89
N LEU A 57 11.99 -1.80 -10.27
CA LEU A 57 11.65 -1.94 -8.85
C LEU A 57 12.62 -1.12 -7.99
N HIS A 58 13.91 -1.19 -8.27
CA HIS A 58 14.93 -0.43 -7.55
C HIS A 58 14.77 1.08 -7.78
N GLU A 59 14.59 1.52 -9.02
CA GLU A 59 14.40 2.92 -9.36
C GLU A 59 13.16 3.51 -8.66
N VAL A 60 12.01 2.83 -8.76
CA VAL A 60 10.76 3.28 -8.12
C VAL A 60 10.90 3.29 -6.61
N PHE A 61 11.52 2.26 -6.02
CA PHE A 61 11.74 2.19 -4.58
C PHE A 61 12.66 3.30 -4.09
N ASP A 62 13.77 3.59 -4.79
CA ASP A 62 14.74 4.60 -4.38
C ASP A 62 14.14 6.01 -4.44
N GLN A 63 13.31 6.28 -5.45
CA GLN A 63 12.58 7.54 -5.62
C GLN A 63 11.30 7.67 -4.76
N LEU A 64 10.98 6.63 -3.97
CA LEU A 64 9.80 6.63 -3.13
C LEU A 64 9.98 7.59 -1.94
N ASP A 65 9.13 8.60 -1.87
CA ASP A 65 8.92 9.49 -0.72
C ASP A 65 7.52 9.26 -0.13
N GLU A 66 7.17 9.98 0.93
CA GLU A 66 5.88 9.82 1.60
C GLU A 66 4.70 10.08 0.65
N GLU A 67 4.69 11.22 -0.04
CA GLU A 67 3.60 11.60 -0.95
C GLU A 67 3.41 10.56 -2.05
N ARG A 68 4.49 10.15 -2.74
CA ARG A 68 4.43 9.12 -3.78
C ARG A 68 4.04 7.75 -3.26
N ALA A 69 4.48 7.37 -2.06
CA ALA A 69 4.11 6.09 -1.47
C ALA A 69 2.59 6.05 -1.21
N PHE A 70 2.03 7.14 -0.69
CA PHE A 70 0.60 7.28 -0.48
C PHE A 70 -0.17 7.39 -1.79
N ASP A 71 0.30 8.11 -2.81
CA ASP A 71 -0.32 8.16 -4.13
C ASP A 71 -0.40 6.78 -4.81
N LEU A 72 0.70 6.01 -4.75
CA LEU A 72 0.75 4.66 -5.32
C LEU A 72 -0.16 3.69 -4.57
N ALA A 73 -0.27 3.83 -3.24
CA ALA A 73 -1.19 3.05 -2.42
C ALA A 73 -2.65 3.57 -2.48
N GLU A 74 -2.85 4.83 -2.89
CA GLU A 74 -4.08 5.61 -2.66
C GLU A 74 -5.29 4.99 -3.33
N SER A 75 -5.13 4.43 -4.53
CA SER A 75 -6.25 3.78 -5.22
C SER A 75 -6.83 2.61 -4.42
N THR A 76 -5.97 1.87 -3.72
CA THR A 76 -6.36 0.72 -2.89
C THR A 76 -6.83 1.16 -1.50
N VAL A 77 -6.19 2.18 -0.94
CA VAL A 77 -6.57 2.80 0.34
C VAL A 77 -7.92 3.49 0.22
N LYS A 78 -8.14 4.34 -0.79
CA LYS A 78 -9.41 5.04 -1.05
C LYS A 78 -10.59 4.09 -1.21
N ILE A 79 -10.44 2.99 -1.96
CA ILE A 79 -11.50 1.99 -2.11
C ILE A 79 -11.84 1.33 -0.78
N HIS A 80 -10.85 1.00 0.04
CA HIS A 80 -11.08 0.44 1.37
C HIS A 80 -11.70 1.45 2.35
N ILE A 81 -11.23 2.70 2.34
CA ILE A 81 -11.80 3.78 3.17
C ILE A 81 -13.24 4.05 2.77
N ALA A 82 -13.53 4.15 1.47
CA ALA A 82 -14.89 4.35 0.98
C ALA A 82 -15.82 3.21 1.44
N ARG A 83 -15.39 1.95 1.27
CA ARG A 83 -16.16 0.78 1.75
C ARG A 83 -16.35 0.76 3.26
N LYS A 84 -15.32 1.10 4.04
CA LYS A 84 -15.44 1.13 5.51
C LYS A 84 -16.45 2.20 5.95
N ASN A 85 -16.37 3.40 5.38
CA ASN A 85 -17.32 4.48 5.67
C ASN A 85 -18.75 4.11 5.26
N GLU A 86 -18.94 3.42 4.13
CA GLU A 86 -20.24 2.88 3.71
C GLU A 86 -20.79 1.89 4.76
N ILE A 87 -19.99 0.90 5.18
CA ILE A 87 -20.39 -0.11 6.18
C ILE A 87 -20.72 0.52 7.53
N GLU A 88 -19.91 1.46 8.01
CA GLU A 88 -20.19 2.17 9.27
C GLU A 88 -21.48 2.98 9.17
N SER A 89 -21.72 3.65 8.04
CA SER A 89 -22.97 4.41 7.82
C SER A 89 -24.22 3.51 7.74
N GLU A 90 -24.10 2.31 7.17
CA GLU A 90 -25.18 1.32 7.13
C GLU A 90 -25.45 0.72 8.51
N ALA A 91 -24.41 0.47 9.31
CA ALA A 91 -24.54 -0.02 10.68
C ALA A 91 -25.23 1.00 11.60
N GLU A 92 -24.92 2.29 11.44
CA GLU A 92 -25.57 3.38 12.18
C GLU A 92 -27.05 3.57 11.78
N ASN A 93 -27.38 3.41 10.49
CA ASN A 93 -28.76 3.54 10.00
C ASN A 93 -29.61 2.28 10.25
N GLY A 94 -29.00 1.09 10.33
CA GLY A 94 -29.70 -0.18 10.60
C GLY A 94 -30.00 -0.45 12.07
N ALA A 95 -29.38 0.29 13.00
CA ALA A 95 -29.62 0.19 14.44
C ALA A 95 -30.88 0.96 14.92
N ILE A 96 -31.57 1.66 14.02
CA ILE A 96 -32.85 2.34 14.27
C ILE A 96 -33.97 1.57 13.56
N HIS A 97 -34.23 0.32 13.96
CA HIS A 97 -35.51 -0.36 13.70
C HIS A 97 -35.79 -1.48 14.69
#